data_AF-A0A9E1I5P6-F1
#
_entry.id   AF-A0A9E1I5P6-F1
#
_cell.length_a   1.000
_cell.length_b   1.000
_cell.length_c   1.000
_cell.angle_alpha   90.00
_cell.angle_beta   90.00
_cell.angle_gamma   90.00
#
_symmetry.space_group_name_H-M   'P 1'
#
loop_
_entity.id
_entity.type
_entity.pdbx_description
1 polymer ?
#
loop_
_entity_poly.entity_id
_entity_poly.type
_entity_poly.pdbx_seq_one_letter_code
_entity_poly.pdbx_strand_id
1 'polypeptide(L)' 'MVAGHLSVKHGNYYAVLNYKNAEGKRKTKWISLGLPEKGNKRKAEAELAKLRAEFEVPEEVGDLSSDM' A
#
# COMPACT_ATOMS: atom_id res chain seq x y z
N MET A 1 -12.79 -1.30 3.74
CA MET A 1 -12.45 -2.26 2.67
C MET A 1 -11.17 -1.79 1.98
N VAL A 2 -10.11 -2.59 2.04
CA VAL A 2 -8.80 -2.26 1.44
C VAL A 2 -8.60 -3.11 0.18
N ALA A 3 -8.45 -2.45 -0.96
CA ALA A 3 -8.10 -3.09 -2.22
C ALA A 3 -6.59 -2.96 -2.46
N GLY A 4 -5.97 -3.95 -3.07
CA GLY A 4 -4.55 -3.88 -3.39
C GLY A 4 -4.23 -4.68 -4.65
N HIS A 5 -3.32 -4.17 -5.47
CA HIS A 5 -2.76 -4.88 -6.61
C HIS A 5 -1.26 -4.59 -6.74
N LEU A 6 -0.54 -5.50 -7.40
CA LEU A 6 0.86 -5.28 -7.74
C LEU A 6 0.96 -4.50 -9.04
N SER A 7 1.87 -3.54 -9.05
CA SER A 7 2.28 -2.82 -10.25
C SER A 7 3.78 -2.92 -10.40
N VAL A 8 4.27 -3.03 -11.63
CA VAL A 8 5.71 -3.02 -11.91
C VAL A 8 6.09 -1.65 -12.44
N LYS A 9 7.10 -1.03 -11.85
CA LYS A 9 7.64 0.25 -12.33
C LYS A 9 9.16 0.16 -12.34
N HIS A 10 9.81 0.59 -13.42
CA HIS A 10 11.27 0.54 -13.58
C HIS A 10 11.88 -0.85 -13.28
N GLY A 11 11.17 -1.94 -13.63
CA GLY A 11 11.63 -3.31 -13.38
C GLY A 11 11.54 -3.78 -11.93
N ASN A 12 10.88 -3.03 -11.04
CA ASN A 12 10.64 -3.39 -9.64
C ASN A 12 9.15 -3.51 -9.34
N TYR A 13 8.79 -4.43 -8.45
CA TYR A 13 7.43 -4.56 -7.93
C TYR A 13 7.10 -3.49 -6.90
N TYR A 14 5.90 -2.96 -7.05
CA TYR A 14 5.25 -2.03 -6.14
C TYR A 14 3.91 -2.62 -5.72
N ALA A 15 3.63 -2.55 -4.42
CA ALA A 15 2.29 -2.80 -3.90
C ALA A 15 1.51 -1.48 -3.94
N VAL A 16 0.40 -1.48 -4.68
CA VAL A 16 -0.52 -0.34 -4.76
C VAL A 16 -1.73 -0.70 -3.91
N LEU A 17 -1.87 -0.02 -2.76
CA LEU A 17 -2.97 -0.18 -1.83
C LEU A 17 -3.94 0.98 -1.98
N ASN A 18 -5.21 0.69 -2.21
CA ASN A 18 -6.30 1.65 -2.27
C ASN A 18 -7.24 1.40 -1.09
N TYR A 19 -7.40 2.41 -0.24
CA TYR A 19 -8.24 2.33 0.95
C TYR A 19 -9.07 3.59 1.11
N LYS A 20 -10.20 3.45 1.80
CA LYS A 20 -11.05 4.56 2.19
C LYS A 20 -10.68 4.94 3.62
N ASN A 21 -10.25 6.18 3.86
CA ASN A 21 -9.95 6.67 5.21
C ASN A 21 -11.26 6.93 5.99
N ALA A 22 -11.14 7.22 7.29
CA ALA A 22 -12.27 7.54 8.15
C ALA A 22 -13.07 8.77 7.66
N GLU A 23 -12.41 9.75 7.02
CA GLU A 23 -13.06 10.89 6.38
C GLU A 23 -13.88 10.54 5.12
N GLY A 24 -13.83 9.29 4.67
CA GLY A 24 -14.53 8.81 3.48
C GLY A 24 -13.83 9.09 2.14
N LYS A 25 -12.63 9.68 2.16
CA LYS A 25 -11.78 9.88 0.97
C LYS A 25 -11.02 8.60 0.62
N ARG A 26 -10.83 8.37 -0.68
CA ARG A 26 -10.02 7.25 -1.18
C ARG A 26 -8.57 7.70 -1.28
N LYS A 27 -7.67 7.04 -0.57
CA LYS A 27 -6.22 7.25 -0.67
C LYS A 27 -5.57 6.06 -1.34
N THR A 28 -4.59 6.33 -2.18
CA THR A 28 -3.74 5.30 -2.82
C THR A 28 -2.34 5.41 -2.24
N LYS A 29 -1.83 4.33 -1.65
CA LYS A 29 -0.47 4.22 -1.13
C LYS A 29 0.34 3.31 -2.04
N TRP A 30 1.50 3.82 -2.46
CA TRP A 30 2.48 3.05 -3.22
C TRP A 30 3.58 2.61 -2.27
N ILE A 31 3.81 1.31 -2.19
CA ILE A 31 4.86 0.73 -1.35
C ILE A 31 5.83 0.01 -2.29
N SER A 32 7.08 0.45 -2.31
CA SER A 32 8.13 -0.25 -3.06
C SER A 32 8.49 -1.53 -2.32
N LEU A 33 8.35 -2.69 -2.99
CA LEU A 33 8.72 -3.97 -2.38
C LEU A 33 10.23 -4.24 -2.48
N GLY A 34 10.96 -3.44 -3.27
CA GLY A 34 12.39 -3.67 -3.53
C GLY A 34 12.67 -4.98 -4.28
N LEU A 35 11.62 -5.64 -4.78
CA LEU A 35 11.72 -6.91 -5.50
C LEU A 35 11.77 -6.64 -7.01
N PRO A 36 12.80 -7.12 -7.72
CA PRO A 36 12.82 -6.99 -9.18
C PRO A 36 11.74 -7.86 -9.82
N GLU A 37 11.17 -7.42 -10.94
CA GLU A 37 10.08 -8.06 -11.67
C GLU A 37 10.40 -9.53 -12.03
N LYS A 38 11.65 -9.75 -12.46
CA LYS A 38 12.08 -11.04 -12.98
C LYS A 38 12.19 -12.09 -11.86
N GLY A 39 11.27 -13.06 -11.87
CA GLY A 39 11.30 -14.23 -10.98
C GLY A 39 10.74 -14.01 -9.57
N ASN A 40 10.34 -12.79 -9.20
CA ASN A 40 9.83 -12.50 -7.85
C ASN A 40 8.31 -12.32 -7.77
N LYS A 41 7.55 -12.63 -8.82
CA LYS A 41 6.08 -12.49 -8.83
C LYS A 41 5.43 -13.10 -7.58
N ARG A 42 5.82 -14.34 -7.23
CA ARG A 42 5.26 -15.07 -6.08
C ARG A 42 5.64 -14.44 -4.73
N LYS A 43 6.85 -13.89 -4.63
CA LYS A 43 7.28 -13.13 -3.43
C LYS A 43 6.53 -11.81 -3.33
N ALA A 44 6.35 -11.11 -4.45
CA ALA A 44 5.61 -9.86 -4.50
C ALA A 44 4.14 -10.05 -4.13
N GLU A 45 3.50 -11.14 -4.56
CA GLU A 45 2.13 -11.49 -4.16
C GLU A 45 2.02 -11.80 -2.67
N ALA A 46 3.01 -12.52 -2.10
CA ALA A 46 3.06 -12.80 -0.67
C ALA A 46 3.26 -11.51 0.15
N GLU A 47 4.16 -10.62 -0.28
CA GLU A 47 4.34 -9.28 0.31
C GLU A 47 3.08 -8.44 0.20
N LEU A 48 2.40 -8.43 -0.95
CA LEU A 48 1.12 -7.74 -1.12
C LEU A 48 0.06 -8.31 -0.16
N ALA A 49 -0.03 -9.63 0.00
CA ALA A 49 -0.99 -10.27 0.90
C ALA A 49 -0.71 -9.91 2.37
N LYS A 50 0.56 -9.93 2.78
CA LYS A 50 1.00 -9.47 4.12
C LYS A 50 0.64 -8.01 4.32
N LEU A 51 1.02 -7.14 3.37
CA LEU A 51 0.66 -5.73 3.42
C LEU A 51 -0.85 -5.54 3.46
N ARG A 52 -1.66 -6.31 2.72
CA ARG A 52 -3.13 -6.18 2.80
C ARG A 52 -3.70 -6.64 4.14
N ALA A 53 -3.07 -7.61 4.79
CA ALA A 53 -3.50 -8.11 6.10
C ALA A 53 -3.05 -7.19 7.24
N GLU A 54 -1.84 -6.66 7.15
CA GLU A 54 -1.20 -5.81 8.17
C GLU A 54 -1.52 -4.32 7.98
N PHE A 55 -1.94 -3.92 6.78
CA PHE A 55 -2.44 -2.58 6.52
C PHE A 55 -3.83 -2.44 7.14
N GLU A 56 -3.84 -2.19 8.44
CA GLU A 56 -4.95 -1.54 9.11
C GLU A 56 -5.08 -0.16 8.48
N VAL A 57 -6.28 0.17 8.00
CA VAL A 57 -6.56 1.53 7.58
C VAL A 57 -6.29 2.38 8.81
N PRO A 58 -5.28 3.26 8.80
CA PRO A 58 -5.14 4.19 9.89
C PRO A 58 -6.47 4.95 9.94
N GLU A 59 -7.21 4.79 11.03
CA GLU A 59 -8.10 5.84 11.47
C GLU A 59 -7.16 7.02 11.67
N GLU A 60 -7.07 7.89 10.66
CA GLU A 60 -6.45 9.19 10.85
C GLU A 60 -7.32 9.89 11.90
N VAL A 61 -7.04 9.60 13.17
CA VAL A 61 -7.24 10.53 14.25
C VAL A 61 -6.44 11.73 13.80
N GLY A 62 -7.16 12.79 13.43
CA GLY A 62 -6.56 14.01 12.91
C GLY A 62 -5.63 14.59 13.96
N ASP A 63 -4.36 14.23 13.90
CA ASP A 63 -3.32 15.02 14.53
C ASP A 63 -3.11 16.26 13.65
N LEU A 64 -3.97 17.23 13.94
CA LEU A 64 -3.72 18.64 13.79
C LEU A 64 -2.41 18.98 14.52
N SER A 65 -1.25 18.69 13.93
CA SER A 65 -0.03 19.43 14.24
C SER A 65 0.20 20.46 13.14
N SER A 66 -0.71 21.43 13.08
CA SER A 66 -0.38 22.79 12.67
C SER A 66 0.49 23.38 13.78
N ASP A 67 1.76 23.01 13.83
CA ASP A 67 2.69 23.71 14.73
C ASP A 67 3.16 24.98 14.02
N MET A 68 2.46 26.07 14.40
CA MET A 68 2.85 27.50 14.40
C MET A 68 3.13 28.22 13.07
#